data_AF-A0A7C7ZUX1-F1
#
_entry.id   AF-A0A7C7ZUX1-F1
#
_cell.length_a   1.000
_cell.length_b   1.000
_cell.length_c   1.000
_cell.angle_alpha   90.00
_cell.angle_beta   90.00
_cell.angle_gamma   90.00
#
_symmetry.space_group_name_H-M   'P 1'
#
loop_
_entity.id
_entity.type
_entity.pdbx_description
1 polymer ?
#
loop_
_entity_poly.entity_id
_entity_poly.type
_entity_poly.pdbx_seq_one_letter_code
_entity_poly.pdbx_strand_id
1 'polypeptide(L)'
;MTLLKGIWTNPWGVDLFDLDFLTILTAYLFLSSGQLAAGSFALGQGILIDLFSAGLQGLFPALYLGAFWGITIVSRFVNLREAKGQAIIVAIAVLFKQMLMVLLVGFFSRDLIVSFYFFKVAAISILGSGIIAPLVFMLLNGLRAVPPEDEPDLSSGRSIPLQEPLADGK
;
A
#
# COMPACT_ATOMS: atom_id res chain seq x y z
N MET A 1 -27.11 -5.98 -21.97
CA MET A 1 -25.85 -5.58 -21.32
C MET A 1 -24.71 -6.37 -21.95
N THR A 2 -24.16 -5.79 -23.01
CA THR A 2 -23.21 -6.39 -23.92
C THR A 2 -21.78 -6.08 -23.45
N LEU A 3 -21.07 -7.14 -23.03
CA LEU A 3 -19.70 -7.42 -23.44
C LEU A 3 -18.78 -6.19 -23.59
N LEU A 4 -18.51 -5.48 -22.50
CA LEU A 4 -17.25 -4.72 -22.36
C LEU A 4 -16.11 -5.70 -22.02
N LYS A 5 -16.06 -6.81 -22.78
CA LYS A 5 -14.97 -7.77 -22.80
C LYS A 5 -13.91 -7.11 -23.69
N GLY A 6 -13.32 -6.06 -23.14
CA GLY A 6 -12.10 -5.44 -23.66
C GLY A 6 -11.06 -6.54 -23.72
N ILE A 7 -11.00 -7.20 -24.87
CA ILE A 7 -9.86 -7.95 -25.35
C ILE A 7 -8.73 -6.93 -25.48
N TRP A 8 -8.16 -6.55 -24.34
CA TRP A 8 -6.75 -6.19 -24.27
C TRP A 8 -6.02 -7.53 -24.33
N THR A 9 -5.86 -8.04 -25.55
CA THR A 9 -4.81 -9.01 -25.85
C THR A 9 -3.51 -8.34 -25.45
N ASN A 10 -3.09 -8.63 -24.24
CA ASN A 10 -1.86 -8.16 -23.69
C ASN A 10 -0.73 -8.94 -24.37
N PRO A 11 0.04 -8.33 -25.31
CA PRO A 11 0.99 -9.08 -26.12
C PRO A 11 2.15 -9.67 -25.29
N TRP A 12 2.27 -9.23 -24.03
CA TRP A 12 3.27 -9.69 -23.07
C TRP A 12 2.69 -10.67 -22.04
N GLY A 13 1.38 -10.86 -21.99
CA GLY A 13 0.70 -11.70 -20.99
C GLY A 13 0.91 -11.21 -19.55
N VAL A 14 1.09 -9.89 -19.35
CA VAL A 14 1.36 -9.27 -18.05
C VAL A 14 0.30 -8.22 -17.75
N ASP A 15 -0.79 -8.59 -17.10
CA ASP A 15 -1.80 -7.59 -16.75
C ASP A 15 -1.24 -6.64 -15.69
N LEU A 16 -1.62 -5.36 -15.74
CA LEU A 16 -1.27 -4.42 -14.67
C LEU A 16 -1.79 -4.91 -13.30
N PHE A 17 -2.78 -5.80 -13.30
CA PHE A 17 -3.28 -6.53 -12.13
C PHE A 17 -2.34 -7.62 -11.59
N ASP A 18 -1.33 -8.07 -12.36
CA ASP A 18 -0.31 -9.00 -11.87
C ASP A 18 0.65 -8.33 -10.88
N LEU A 19 0.71 -6.99 -10.90
CA LEU A 19 1.46 -6.21 -9.91
C LEU A 19 0.68 -6.16 -8.60
N ASP A 20 1.35 -6.49 -7.50
CA ASP A 20 0.74 -6.57 -6.18
C ASP A 20 0.69 -5.18 -5.51
N PHE A 21 -0.08 -4.28 -6.12
CA PHE A 21 -0.27 -2.91 -5.64
C PHE A 21 -0.79 -2.83 -4.22
N LEU A 22 -1.57 -3.83 -3.79
CA LEU A 22 -2.10 -3.93 -2.45
C LEU A 22 -1.01 -4.19 -1.40
N THR A 23 -0.04 -5.06 -1.72
CA THR A 23 1.15 -5.24 -0.87
C THR A 23 2.02 -3.97 -0.86
N ILE A 24 2.17 -3.27 -2.00
CA ILE A 24 2.88 -1.98 -2.05
C ILE A 24 2.22 -0.96 -1.13
N LEU A 25 0.90 -0.81 -1.21
CA LEU A 25 0.15 0.14 -0.38
C LEU A 25 0.22 -0.23 1.10
N THR A 26 0.20 -1.52 1.42
CA THR A 26 0.39 -2.02 2.79
C THR A 26 1.77 -1.63 3.32
N ALA A 27 2.83 -1.81 2.52
CA ALA A 27 4.19 -1.41 2.90
C ALA A 27 4.31 0.12 3.06
N TYR A 28 3.63 0.89 2.21
CA TYR A 28 3.60 2.34 2.30
C TYR A 28 2.89 2.81 3.58
N LEU A 29 1.72 2.24 3.90
CA LEU A 29 1.00 2.53 5.14
C LEU A 29 1.82 2.15 6.37
N PHE A 30 2.59 1.06 6.28
CA PHE A 30 3.48 0.63 7.37
C PHE A 30 4.54 1.71 7.65
N LEU A 31 5.11 2.28 6.59
CA LEU A 31 6.09 3.36 6.69
C LEU A 31 5.48 4.69 7.17
N SER A 32 4.31 5.06 6.64
CA SER A 32 3.75 6.42 6.77
C SER A 32 2.82 6.60 7.98
N SER A 33 2.10 5.55 8.36
CA SER A 33 1.05 5.55 9.39
C SER A 33 1.27 4.49 10.47
N GLY A 34 2.31 3.66 10.34
CA GLY A 34 2.71 2.67 11.31
C GLY A 34 2.04 1.30 11.16
N GLN A 35 2.44 0.38 12.04
CA GLN A 35 2.11 -1.04 11.95
C GLN A 35 0.61 -1.32 12.11
N LEU A 36 -0.09 -0.62 13.01
CA LEU A 36 -1.52 -0.82 13.22
C LEU A 36 -2.36 -0.43 12.00
N ALA A 37 -2.04 0.70 11.36
CA ALA A 37 -2.77 1.15 10.18
C ALA A 37 -2.58 0.19 9.00
N ALA A 38 -1.34 -0.26 8.77
CA ALA A 38 -1.02 -1.24 7.74
C ALA A 38 -1.66 -2.62 8.00
N GLY A 39 -1.67 -3.08 9.26
CA GLY A 39 -2.29 -4.34 9.64
C GLY A 39 -3.81 -4.32 9.45
N SER A 40 -4.47 -3.25 9.90
CA SER A 40 -5.92 -3.05 9.70
C SER A 40 -6.28 -2.95 8.22
N PHE A 41 -5.46 -2.23 7.43
CA PHE A 41 -5.63 -2.17 5.98
C PHE A 41 -5.46 -3.56 5.34
N ALA A 42 -4.44 -4.32 5.73
CA ALA A 42 -4.18 -5.65 5.21
C ALA A 42 -5.30 -6.65 5.51
N LEU A 43 -5.84 -6.60 6.72
CA LEU A 43 -7.00 -7.40 7.11
C LEU A 43 -8.25 -6.97 6.33
N GLY A 44 -8.53 -5.66 6.30
CA GLY A 44 -9.71 -5.10 5.65
C GLY A 44 -9.74 -5.41 4.15
N GLN A 45 -8.64 -5.16 3.43
CA GLN A 45 -8.55 -5.48 2.00
C GLN A 45 -8.73 -6.98 1.75
N GLY A 46 -8.15 -7.83 2.61
CA GLY A 46 -8.30 -9.27 2.48
C GLY A 46 -9.76 -9.70 2.59
N ILE A 47 -10.49 -9.17 3.59
CA ILE A 47 -11.91 -9.47 3.80
C ILE A 47 -12.75 -9.00 2.61
N LEU A 48 -12.48 -7.79 2.11
CA LEU A 48 -13.19 -7.25 0.94
C LEU A 48 -12.97 -8.13 -0.29
N ILE A 49 -11.73 -8.53 -0.56
CA ILE A 49 -11.43 -9.40 -1.70
C ILE A 49 -12.13 -10.73 -1.55
N ASP A 50 -12.11 -11.34 -0.37
CA ASP A 50 -12.77 -12.62 -0.13
C ASP A 50 -14.29 -12.53 -0.38
N LEU A 51 -14.92 -11.44 0.09
CA LEU A 51 -16.35 -11.18 -0.10
C LEU A 51 -16.74 -10.99 -1.58
N PHE A 52 -15.92 -10.25 -2.34
CA PHE A 52 -16.21 -9.96 -3.75
C PHE A 52 -15.73 -11.04 -4.74
N SER A 53 -14.77 -11.88 -4.35
CA SER A 53 -14.22 -12.94 -5.22
C SER A 53 -14.94 -14.28 -5.08
N ALA A 54 -15.96 -14.38 -4.21
CA ALA A 54 -16.50 -15.65 -3.73
C ALA A 54 -15.37 -16.57 -3.20
N GLY A 55 -14.41 -15.95 -2.51
CA GLY A 55 -13.17 -16.57 -2.04
C GLY A 55 -13.40 -17.66 -0.99
N LEU A 56 -12.34 -18.43 -0.75
CA LEU A 56 -12.31 -19.53 0.21
C LEU A 56 -12.29 -18.99 1.65
N GLN A 57 -13.44 -18.61 2.19
CA GLN A 57 -13.73 -18.34 3.62
C GLN A 57 -12.52 -17.88 4.47
N GLY A 58 -11.87 -16.79 4.09
CA GLY A 58 -10.73 -16.21 4.82
C GLY A 58 -9.34 -16.43 4.19
N LEU A 59 -9.25 -17.04 3.01
CA LEU A 59 -7.99 -17.24 2.28
C LEU A 59 -7.27 -15.91 2.03
N PHE A 60 -7.96 -14.91 1.45
CA PHE A 60 -7.35 -13.62 1.15
C PHE A 60 -6.95 -12.82 2.41
N PRO A 61 -7.76 -12.73 3.48
CA PRO A 61 -7.34 -12.17 4.76
C PRO A 61 -6.03 -12.79 5.28
N ALA A 62 -5.92 -14.12 5.23
CA ALA A 62 -4.70 -14.81 5.67
C ALA A 62 -3.49 -14.45 4.80
N LEU A 63 -3.67 -14.35 3.47
CA LEU A 63 -2.60 -13.97 2.54
C LEU A 63 -2.09 -12.54 2.77
N TYR A 64 -2.99 -11.57 2.89
CA TYR A 64 -2.59 -10.17 3.08
C TYR A 64 -2.05 -9.91 4.48
N LEU A 65 -2.57 -10.58 5.51
CA LEU A 65 -1.92 -10.58 6.83
C LEU A 65 -0.54 -11.23 6.78
N GLY A 66 -0.38 -12.32 6.06
CA GLY A 66 0.92 -12.95 5.83
C GLY A 66 1.92 -12.01 5.16
N ALA A 67 1.50 -11.30 4.11
CA ALA A 67 2.32 -10.28 3.46
C ALA A 67 2.72 -9.15 4.43
N PHE A 68 1.77 -8.65 5.25
CA PHE A 68 2.04 -7.67 6.30
C PHE A 68 3.03 -8.17 7.35
N TRP A 69 2.91 -9.44 7.76
CA TRP A 69 3.90 -10.08 8.64
C TRP A 69 5.28 -10.14 7.98
N GLY A 70 5.36 -10.49 6.70
CA GLY A 70 6.58 -10.44 5.91
C GLY A 70 7.21 -9.05 5.92
N ILE A 71 6.43 -8.00 5.63
CA ILE A 71 6.87 -6.60 5.71
C ILE A 71 7.41 -6.28 7.11
N THR A 72 6.69 -6.66 8.15
CA THR A 72 7.06 -6.40 9.55
C THR A 72 8.38 -7.08 9.93
N ILE A 73 8.61 -8.31 9.48
CA ILE A 73 9.83 -9.06 9.78
C ILE A 73 11.01 -8.49 8.98
N VAL A 74 10.86 -8.32 7.67
CA VAL A 74 11.95 -7.89 6.78
C VAL A 74 12.35 -6.44 7.07
N SER A 75 11.41 -5.58 7.44
CA SER A 75 11.69 -4.18 7.82
C SER A 75 12.56 -4.03 9.08
N ARG A 76 12.75 -5.11 9.87
CA ARG A 76 13.73 -5.12 10.97
C ARG A 76 15.17 -5.21 10.47
N PHE A 77 15.37 -5.79 9.29
CA PHE A 77 16.69 -6.00 8.69
C PHE A 77 17.00 -5.00 7.56
N VAL A 78 15.96 -4.45 6.92
CA VAL A 78 16.06 -3.59 5.75
C VAL A 78 15.31 -2.28 5.98
N ASN A 79 15.89 -1.16 5.58
CA ASN A 79 15.32 0.17 5.82
C ASN A 79 14.25 0.56 4.78
N LEU A 80 12.99 0.67 5.19
CA LEU A 80 11.87 1.11 4.34
C LEU A 80 11.96 2.57 3.85
N ARG A 81 12.83 3.40 4.45
CA ARG A 81 12.99 4.79 4.01
C ARG A 81 13.83 4.91 2.73
N GLU A 82 14.66 3.92 2.44
CA GLU A 82 15.50 3.89 1.25
C GLU A 82 14.77 3.24 0.08
N ALA A 83 14.91 3.80 -1.12
CA ALA A 83 14.29 3.24 -2.33
C ALA A 83 14.69 1.76 -2.57
N LYS A 84 15.96 1.41 -2.29
CA LYS A 84 16.43 0.02 -2.38
C LYS A 84 15.72 -0.88 -1.37
N GLY A 85 15.52 -0.39 -0.14
CA GLY A 85 14.83 -1.15 0.89
C GLY A 85 13.34 -1.32 0.62
N GLN A 86 12.67 -0.31 0.05
CA GLN A 86 11.28 -0.40 -0.41
C GLN A 86 11.11 -1.53 -1.44
N ALA A 87 11.99 -1.54 -2.45
CA ALA A 87 11.96 -2.57 -3.49
C ALA A 87 12.18 -3.98 -2.91
N ILE A 88 13.20 -4.15 -2.05
CA ILE A 88 13.52 -5.45 -1.42
C ILE A 88 12.37 -5.94 -0.54
N ILE A 89 11.83 -5.08 0.32
CA ILE A 89 10.78 -5.47 1.27
C ILE A 89 9.51 -5.85 0.55
N VAL A 90 9.09 -5.07 -0.46
CA VAL A 90 7.92 -5.40 -1.26
C VAL A 90 8.15 -6.71 -2.02
N ALA A 91 9.29 -6.87 -2.70
CA ALA A 91 9.56 -8.10 -3.45
C ALA A 91 9.52 -9.35 -2.56
N ILE A 92 10.14 -9.30 -1.37
CA ILE A 92 10.12 -10.41 -0.42
C ILE A 92 8.71 -10.63 0.13
N ALA A 93 7.94 -9.57 0.43
CA ALA A 93 6.58 -9.69 0.91
C ALA A 93 5.65 -10.35 -0.12
N VAL A 94 5.77 -9.96 -1.40
CA VAL A 94 5.03 -10.58 -2.51
C VAL A 94 5.44 -12.04 -2.68
N LEU A 95 6.74 -12.35 -2.64
CA LEU A 95 7.23 -13.73 -2.69
C LEU A 95 6.64 -14.57 -1.55
N PHE A 96 6.67 -14.05 -0.33
CA PHE A 96 6.10 -14.72 0.83
C PHE A 96 4.60 -14.95 0.69
N LYS A 97 3.85 -13.94 0.19
CA LYS A 97 2.43 -14.08 -0.12
C LYS A 97 2.17 -15.21 -1.12
N GLN A 98 2.98 -15.32 -2.18
CA GLN A 98 2.78 -16.35 -3.20
C GLN A 98 3.12 -17.75 -2.67
N MET A 99 4.16 -17.87 -1.85
CA MET A 99 4.44 -19.13 -1.15
C MET A 99 3.31 -19.54 -0.22
N LEU A 100 2.77 -18.58 0.55
CA LEU A 100 1.64 -18.82 1.44
C LEU A 100 0.39 -19.23 0.67
N MET A 101 0.16 -18.65 -0.52
CA MET A 101 -0.95 -19.03 -1.39
C MET A 101 -0.84 -20.48 -1.86
N VAL A 102 0.33 -20.89 -2.36
CA VAL A 102 0.56 -22.28 -2.76
C VAL A 102 0.39 -23.22 -1.57
N LEU A 103 0.93 -22.85 -0.40
CA LEU A 103 0.83 -23.67 0.81
C LEU A 103 -0.62 -23.84 1.27
N LEU A 104 -1.38 -22.75 1.37
CA LEU A 104 -2.77 -22.79 1.82
C LEU A 104 -3.64 -23.57 0.84
N VAL A 105 -3.56 -23.26 -0.46
CA VAL A 105 -4.33 -24.01 -1.47
C VAL A 105 -3.91 -25.48 -1.48
N GLY A 106 -2.64 -25.81 -1.25
CA GLY A 106 -2.15 -27.20 -1.20
C GLY A 106 -2.60 -27.97 0.01
N PHE A 107 -2.80 -27.27 1.12
CA PHE A 107 -3.36 -27.87 2.32
C PHE A 107 -4.84 -28.19 2.15
N PHE A 108 -5.61 -27.33 1.48
CA PHE A 108 -7.04 -27.50 1.26
C PHE A 108 -7.38 -28.39 0.05
N SER A 109 -6.58 -28.32 -1.01
CA SER A 109 -6.75 -29.10 -2.24
C SER A 109 -5.69 -30.19 -2.30
N ARG A 110 -6.10 -31.45 -2.15
CA ARG A 110 -5.20 -32.62 -2.18
C ARG A 110 -4.51 -32.84 -3.53
N ASP A 111 -4.97 -32.19 -4.60
CA ASP A 111 -4.41 -32.23 -5.95
C ASP A 111 -3.93 -30.84 -6.41
N LEU A 112 -2.72 -30.46 -6.04
CA LEU A 112 -2.07 -29.25 -6.56
C LEU A 112 -1.12 -29.58 -7.70
N ILE A 113 -1.54 -29.26 -8.92
CA ILE A 113 -0.65 -29.22 -10.09
C ILE A 113 -0.30 -27.75 -10.36
N VAL A 114 0.82 -27.30 -9.82
CA VAL A 114 1.32 -25.94 -10.07
C VAL A 114 1.93 -25.90 -11.46
N SER A 115 1.31 -25.15 -12.36
CA SER A 115 1.80 -24.99 -13.74
C SER A 115 3.06 -24.11 -13.79
N PHE A 116 3.96 -24.39 -14.74
CA PHE A 116 5.10 -23.51 -15.04
C PHE A 116 4.66 -22.06 -15.37
N TYR A 117 3.44 -21.90 -15.89
CA TYR A 117 2.84 -20.58 -16.12
C TYR A 117 2.66 -19.79 -14.82
N PHE A 118 2.25 -20.44 -13.72
CA PHE A 118 2.10 -19.79 -12.41
C PHE A 118 3.42 -19.20 -11.92
N PHE A 119 4.53 -19.92 -12.09
CA PHE A 119 5.85 -19.43 -11.72
C PHE A 119 6.29 -18.20 -12.53
N LYS A 120 5.95 -18.15 -13.82
CA LYS A 120 6.25 -16.97 -14.66
C LYS A 120 5.47 -15.74 -14.17
N VAL A 121 4.17 -15.89 -13.96
CA VAL A 121 3.32 -14.79 -13.46
C VAL A 121 3.79 -14.34 -12.08
N ALA A 122 4.12 -15.28 -11.18
CA ALA A 122 4.65 -14.96 -9.86
C ALA A 122 5.98 -14.20 -9.94
N ALA A 123 6.91 -14.62 -10.81
CA ALA A 123 8.19 -13.93 -11.00
C ALA A 123 8.00 -12.49 -11.48
N ILE A 124 7.08 -12.28 -12.43
CA ILE A 124 6.76 -10.94 -12.94
C ILE A 124 6.10 -10.10 -11.85
N SER A 125 5.18 -10.67 -11.07
CA SER A 125 4.55 -10.01 -9.94
C SER A 125 5.59 -9.56 -8.91
N ILE A 126 6.52 -10.44 -8.51
CA ILE A 126 7.57 -10.13 -7.53
C ILE A 126 8.49 -9.02 -8.03
N LEU A 127 9.04 -9.17 -9.23
CA LEU A 127 9.99 -8.22 -9.79
C LEU A 127 9.32 -6.88 -10.11
N GLY A 128 8.16 -6.93 -10.76
CA GLY A 128 7.39 -5.74 -11.13
C GLY A 128 6.96 -4.95 -9.90
N SER A 129 6.46 -5.62 -8.86
CA SER A 129 6.02 -4.95 -7.62
C SER A 129 7.21 -4.34 -6.87
N GLY A 130 8.35 -5.03 -6.80
CA GLY A 130 9.57 -4.50 -6.20
C GLY A 130 10.11 -3.28 -6.95
N ILE A 131 10.14 -3.31 -8.29
CA ILE A 131 10.63 -2.19 -9.10
C ILE A 131 9.71 -0.98 -9.03
N ILE A 132 8.40 -1.19 -9.06
CA ILE A 132 7.43 -0.09 -9.05
C ILE A 132 7.22 0.51 -7.66
N ALA A 133 7.50 -0.23 -6.58
CA ALA A 133 7.26 0.23 -5.21
C ALA A 133 7.90 1.60 -4.88
N PRO A 134 9.18 1.87 -5.17
CA PRO A 134 9.76 3.19 -4.88
C PRO A 134 9.10 4.32 -5.65
N LEU A 135 8.67 4.06 -6.89
CA LEU A 135 7.96 5.03 -7.71
C LEU A 135 6.59 5.37 -7.10
N VAL A 136 5.85 4.34 -6.65
CA VAL A 136 4.56 4.53 -5.96
C VAL A 136 4.75 5.28 -4.65
N PHE A 137 5.78 4.94 -3.86
CA PHE A 137 6.07 5.64 -2.61
C PHE A 137 6.38 7.11 -2.83
N MET A 138 7.16 7.43 -3.86
CA MET A 138 7.46 8.82 -4.23
C MET A 138 6.19 9.58 -4.61
N LEU A 139 5.31 8.98 -5.43
CA LEU A 139 4.04 9.57 -5.81
C LEU A 139 3.14 9.85 -4.60
N LEU A 140 2.96 8.86 -3.71
CA LEU A 140 2.11 8.99 -2.52
C LEU A 140 2.67 10.00 -1.51
N ASN A 141 3.99 10.08 -1.37
CA ASN A 141 4.63 11.12 -0.57
C ASN A 141 4.39 12.52 -1.15
N GLY A 142 4.45 12.66 -2.48
CA GLY A 142 4.12 13.91 -3.17
C GLY A 142 2.68 14.35 -2.91
N LEU A 143 1.72 13.42 -2.99
CA LEU A 143 0.31 13.69 -2.69
C LEU A 143 0.08 14.08 -1.22
N ARG A 144 0.85 13.50 -0.29
CA ARG A 144 0.78 13.84 1.14
C ARG A 144 1.39 15.20 1.46
N ALA A 145 2.37 15.64 0.68
CA ALA A 145 3.13 16.86 0.94
C ALA A 145 2.44 18.14 0.44
N VAL A 146 1.30 18.06 -0.25
CA VAL A 146 0.49 19.23 -0.65
C VAL A 146 -0.17 19.82 0.61
N PRO A 147 0.26 21.00 1.10
CA PRO A 147 -0.41 21.68 2.20
C PRO A 147 -1.77 22.21 1.72
N PRO A 148 -2.81 22.27 2.59
CA PRO A 148 -3.98 23.08 2.28
C PRO A 148 -3.51 24.52 2.02
N GLU A 149 -3.99 25.11 0.93
CA GLU A 149 -3.66 26.47 0.51
C GLU A 149 -3.79 27.46 1.67
N ASP A 150 -2.81 28.37 1.74
CA ASP A 150 -2.67 29.42 2.73
C ASP A 150 -4.02 30.11 3.04
N GLU A 151 -4.52 29.94 4.27
CA GLU A 151 -5.43 30.95 4.83
C GLU A 151 -4.60 32.25 4.95
N PRO A 152 -4.96 33.34 4.25
CA PRO A 152 -4.25 34.60 4.42
C PRO A 152 -4.48 35.07 5.86
N ASP A 153 -3.38 35.11 6.62
CA ASP A 153 -3.26 35.70 7.95
C ASP A 153 -3.76 37.16 7.92
N LEU A 154 -5.06 37.34 8.14
CA LEU A 154 -5.69 38.64 8.35
C LEU A 154 -5.59 39.03 9.84
N SER A 155 -4.38 38.94 10.38
CA SER A 155 -4.00 39.44 11.70
C SER A 155 -2.95 40.57 11.56
N SER A 156 -3.20 41.48 10.64
CA SER A 156 -2.50 42.77 10.59
C SER A 156 -3.31 43.82 11.35
N GLY A 157 -2.75 44.28 12.48
CA GLY A 157 -2.95 45.65 12.95
C GLY A 157 -4.18 45.96 13.81
N ARG A 158 -4.14 45.59 15.10
CA ARG A 158 -4.83 46.39 16.13
C ARG A 158 -4.02 46.49 17.43
N SER A 159 -2.96 47.29 17.39
CA SER A 159 -2.40 47.94 18.56
C SER A 159 -2.73 49.43 18.50
N ILE A 160 -3.92 49.80 19.00
CA ILE A 160 -4.21 51.20 19.37
C ILE A 160 -3.91 51.31 20.86
N PRO A 161 -2.83 51.97 21.29
CA PRO A 161 -2.69 52.34 22.69
C PRO A 161 -3.74 53.41 23.00
N LEU A 162 -4.57 53.16 24.01
CA LEU A 162 -5.48 54.16 24.56
C LEU A 162 -4.65 55.35 25.08
N GLN A 163 -4.83 56.52 24.47
CA GLN A 163 -4.53 57.79 25.12
C GLN A 163 -5.71 58.09 26.05
N GLU A 164 -5.47 58.01 27.36
CA GLU A 164 -6.32 58.62 28.38
C GLU A 164 -5.91 60.10 28.62
N PRO A 165 -6.85 60.95 29.05
CA PRO A 165 -6.83 62.38 28.78
C PRO A 165 -6.11 63.22 29.86
N LEU A 166 -5.70 64.41 29.42
CA LEU A 166 -5.27 65.56 30.23
C LEU A 166 -6.36 66.03 31.21
N ALA A 167 -6.00 66.17 32.49
CA ALA A 167 -6.57 67.05 33.53
C ALA A 167 -5.73 66.84 34.81
N ASP A 168 -5.41 67.76 35.71
CA ASP A 168 -5.62 69.18 35.98
C ASP A 168 -4.69 69.43 37.20
N GLY A 169 -3.87 70.48 37.26
CA GLY A 169 -4.20 71.62 38.10
C GLY A 169 -3.63 71.55 39.52
N LYS A 170 -2.69 72.46 39.80
CA LYS A 170 -2.07 72.87 41.10
C LYS A 170 -0.75 72.23 41.51
#